data_AF-A0A106BB41-F1
#
_entry.id   AF-A0A106BB41-F1
#
_cell.length_a   1.000
_cell.length_b   1.000
_cell.length_c   1.000
_cell.angle_alpha   90.00
_cell.angle_beta   90.00
_cell.angle_gamma   90.00
#
_symmetry.space_group_name_H-M   'P 1'
#
loop_
_entity.id
_entity.type
_entity.pdbx_description
1 polymer ?
#
loop_
_entity_poly.entity_id
_entity_poly.type
_entity_poly.pdbx_seq_one_letter_code
_entity_poly.pdbx_strand_id
1 'polypeptide(L)'
;DRYLGHFQGDPETYRPKGEVEALRKNDPIPKLGDHLRKLGVLNDALDQKLRAAVTERITEAYDFGRNSPYPKPEDALLHVFA
;
A
#
# COMPACT_ATOMS: atom_id res chain seq x y z
N ASP A 1 -10.14 5.89 -6.05
CA ASP A 1 -9.40 5.90 -7.33
C ASP A 1 -8.00 5.31 -7.17
N ARG A 2 -7.34 4.98 -8.29
CA ARG A 2 -5.97 4.44 -8.32
C ARG A 2 -4.99 5.54 -8.67
N TYR A 3 -4.00 5.79 -7.81
CA TYR A 3 -2.95 6.77 -8.11
C TYR A 3 -1.94 6.25 -9.13
N LEU A 4 -1.70 4.95 -9.12
CA LEU A 4 -0.84 4.25 -10.07
C LEU A 4 -1.68 3.60 -11.15
N GLY A 5 -1.05 3.23 -12.26
CA GLY A 5 -1.66 2.56 -13.40
C GLY A 5 -2.23 1.19 -13.10
N HIS A 6 -2.52 0.43 -14.16
CA HIS A 6 -3.09 -0.90 -14.03
C HIS A 6 -2.15 -1.91 -13.38
N PHE A 7 -0.84 -1.77 -13.60
CA PHE A 7 0.21 -2.58 -13.00
C PHE A 7 1.52 -1.78 -12.94
N GLN A 8 2.55 -2.32 -12.28
CA GLN A 8 3.83 -1.65 -12.04
C GLN A 8 4.55 -1.15 -13.30
N GLY A 9 4.29 -1.75 -14.47
CA GLY A 9 4.90 -1.40 -15.76
C GLY A 9 3.95 -0.70 -16.74
N ASP A 10 2.76 -0.29 -16.29
CA ASP A 10 1.81 0.42 -17.15
C ASP A 10 2.34 1.83 -17.50
N PRO A 11 2.47 2.18 -18.79
CA PRO A 11 2.93 3.50 -19.20
C PRO A 11 1.87 4.62 -19.05
N GLU A 12 0.62 4.29 -18.69
CA GLU A 12 -0.46 5.25 -18.39
C GLU A 12 -0.80 6.25 -19.52
N THR A 13 -0.52 5.90 -20.79
CA THR A 13 -0.72 6.81 -21.94
C THR A 13 -2.17 7.23 -22.18
N TYR A 14 -3.12 6.49 -21.62
CA TYR A 14 -4.55 6.76 -21.68
C TYR A 14 -5.03 7.79 -20.66
N ARG A 15 -4.17 8.19 -19.72
CA ARG A 15 -4.55 9.05 -18.59
C ARG A 15 -4.44 10.54 -18.95
N PRO A 16 -5.49 11.34 -18.71
CA PRO A 16 -5.41 12.80 -18.80
C PRO A 16 -4.33 13.40 -17.90
N LYS A 17 -3.63 14.42 -18.41
CA LYS A 17 -2.66 15.18 -17.61
C LYS A 17 -3.37 15.82 -16.41
N GLY A 18 -2.79 15.71 -15.22
CA GLY A 18 -3.33 16.31 -14.00
C GLY A 18 -4.34 15.45 -13.23
N GLU A 19 -4.73 14.28 -13.74
CA GLU A 19 -5.71 13.41 -13.07
C GLU A 19 -5.21 12.98 -11.69
N VAL A 20 -4.00 12.44 -11.59
CA VAL A 20 -3.46 11.91 -10.32
C VAL A 20 -3.33 13.00 -9.26
N GLU A 21 -2.89 14.19 -9.65
CA GLU A 21 -2.80 15.35 -8.77
C GLU A 21 -4.18 15.75 -8.23
N ALA A 22 -5.22 15.72 -9.07
CA ALA A 22 -6.60 15.95 -8.64
C ALA A 22 -7.10 14.84 -7.69
N LEU A 23 -6.77 13.58 -7.96
CA LEU A 23 -7.13 12.45 -7.11
C LEU A 23 -6.43 12.53 -5.74
N ARG A 24 -5.17 12.95 -5.68
CA ARG A 24 -4.41 13.09 -4.41
C ARG A 24 -4.97 14.19 -3.52
N LYS A 25 -5.57 15.26 -4.07
CA LYS A 25 -6.32 16.25 -3.27
C LYS A 25 -7.50 15.63 -2.53
N ASN A 26 -7.97 14.48 -2.99
CA ASN A 26 -9.08 13.74 -2.39
C ASN A 26 -8.65 12.53 -1.57
N ASP A 27 -7.37 12.40 -1.22
CA ASP A 27 -6.86 11.29 -0.41
C ASP A 27 -7.64 11.15 0.90
N PRO A 28 -8.27 9.99 1.16
CA PRO A 28 -9.06 9.77 2.36
C PRO A 28 -8.22 9.69 3.63
N ILE A 29 -6.93 9.32 3.55
CA ILE A 29 -6.07 9.15 4.72
C ILE A 29 -5.83 10.48 5.47
N PRO A 30 -5.32 11.56 4.84
CA PRO A 30 -5.17 12.84 5.51
C PRO A 30 -6.53 13.43 5.91
N LYS A 31 -7.58 13.27 5.09
CA LYS A 31 -8.94 13.73 5.43
C LYS A 31 -9.47 13.11 6.72
N LEU A 32 -9.30 11.79 6.88
CA LEU A 32 -9.67 11.10 8.11
C LEU A 32 -8.77 11.55 9.28
N GLY A 33 -7.46 11.69 9.04
CA GLY A 33 -6.50 12.16 10.03
C GLY A 33 -6.86 13.54 10.62
N ASP A 34 -7.30 14.47 9.78
CA ASP A 34 -7.77 15.80 10.18
C ASP A 34 -9.08 15.72 10.96
N HIS A 35 -10.00 14.87 10.52
CA HIS A 35 -11.27 14.65 11.21
C HIS A 35 -11.05 14.10 12.63
N LEU A 36 -10.18 13.11 12.79
CA LEU A 36 -9.86 12.53 14.10
C LEU A 36 -9.11 13.50 15.02
N ARG A 37 -8.28 14.39 14.46
CA ARG A 37 -7.64 15.49 15.22
C ARG A 37 -8.68 16.47 15.76
N LYS A 38 -9.66 16.86 14.93
CA LYS A 38 -10.77 17.73 15.36
C LYS A 38 -11.60 17.12 16.48
N LEU A 39 -11.71 15.79 16.51
CA LEU A 39 -12.39 15.05 17.59
C LEU A 39 -11.50 14.80 18.81
N GLY A 40 -10.23 15.20 18.80
CA GLY A 40 -9.28 14.96 19.89
C GLY A 40 -8.83 13.50 20.04
N VAL A 41 -9.13 12.64 19.07
CA VAL A 41 -8.81 11.20 19.10
C VAL A 41 -7.39 10.94 18.60
N LEU A 42 -6.92 11.74 17.63
CA LEU A 42 -5.61 11.61 17.03
C LEU A 42 -4.77 12.86 17.32
N ASN A 43 -3.51 12.67 17.67
CA ASN A 43 -2.51 13.72 17.76
C ASN A 43 -1.24 13.28 17.00
N ASP A 44 -0.26 14.18 16.88
CA ASP A 44 0.92 13.91 16.04
C ASP A 44 1.80 12.79 16.60
N ALA A 45 1.92 12.67 17.92
CA ALA A 45 2.68 11.59 18.54
C ALA A 45 2.04 10.21 18.26
N LEU A 46 0.70 10.12 18.33
CA LEU A 46 -0.05 8.91 18.01
C LEU A 46 0.02 8.57 16.52
N ASP A 47 -0.11 9.56 15.63
CA ASP A 47 0.02 9.36 14.18
C ASP A 47 1.43 8.87 13.80
N GLN A 48 2.47 9.48 14.36
CA GLN A 48 3.86 9.04 14.16
C GLN A 48 4.06 7.60 14.64
N LYS A 49 3.57 7.26 15.84
CA LYS A 49 3.66 5.91 16.38
C LYS A 49 2.96 4.89 15.48
N LEU A 50 1.75 5.22 14.99
CA LEU A 50 1.00 4.36 14.07
C LEU A 50 1.75 4.14 12.75
N ARG A 51 2.27 5.21 12.16
CA ARG A 51 3.05 5.13 10.91
C ARG A 51 4.30 4.29 11.08
N ALA A 52 5.03 4.45 12.18
CA ALA A 52 6.21 3.63 12.47
C ALA A 52 5.85 2.14 12.57
N ALA A 53 4.80 1.80 13.33
CA ALA A 53 4.36 0.41 13.47
C ALA A 53 3.87 -0.21 12.14
N VAL A 54 3.18 0.56 11.29
CA VAL A 54 2.77 0.09 9.96
C VAL A 54 3.96 -0.10 9.04
N THR A 55 4.92 0.83 9.05
CA THR A 55 6.15 0.71 8.26
C THR A 55 6.94 -0.53 8.66
N GLU A 56 7.15 -0.75 9.96
CA GLU A 56 7.84 -1.93 10.48
C GLU A 56 7.17 -3.22 10.01
N ARG A 57 5.85 -3.32 10.16
CA ARG A 57 5.08 -4.49 9.69
C ARG A 57 5.19 -4.73 8.18
N ILE A 58 5.19 -3.67 7.38
CA ILE A 58 5.35 -3.78 5.92
C ILE A 58 6.76 -4.24 5.57
N THR A 59 7.78 -3.68 6.23
CA THR A 59 9.18 -4.07 6.04
C THR A 59 9.39 -5.54 6.40
N GLU A 60 8.89 -6.00 7.54
CA GLU A 60 8.98 -7.40 7.95
C GLU A 60 8.31 -8.34 6.94
N ALA A 61 7.12 -8.00 6.44
CA ALA A 61 6.41 -8.78 5.44
C ALA A 61 7.16 -8.82 4.10
N TYR A 62 7.73 -7.68 3.69
CA TYR A 62 8.55 -7.58 2.49
C TYR A 62 9.82 -8.43 2.61
N ASP A 63 10.54 -8.32 3.72
CA ASP A 63 11.77 -9.07 3.98
C ASP A 63 11.50 -10.57 4.05
N PHE A 64 10.41 -10.97 4.68
CA PHE A 64 9.95 -12.36 4.67
C PHE A 64 9.72 -12.85 3.23
N GLY A 65 8.95 -12.11 2.43
CA GLY A 65 8.69 -12.49 1.04
C GLY A 65 9.95 -12.53 0.17
N ARG A 66 10.88 -11.60 0.40
CA ARG A 66 12.11 -11.47 -0.39
C ARG A 66 13.17 -12.51 -0.05
N ASN A 67 13.23 -12.92 1.21
CA ASN A 67 14.23 -13.85 1.74
C ASN A 67 13.71 -15.28 1.91
N SER A 68 12.41 -15.51 1.67
CA SER A 68 11.85 -16.86 1.61
C SER A 68 12.56 -17.69 0.54
N PRO A 69 12.85 -18.97 0.81
CA PRO A 69 13.44 -19.85 -0.20
C PRO A 69 12.47 -19.99 -1.37
N TYR A 70 13.03 -20.11 -2.58
CA TYR A 70 12.22 -20.51 -3.72
C TYR A 70 11.58 -21.88 -3.47
N PRO A 71 10.36 -22.12 -3.99
CA PRO A 71 9.77 -23.45 -3.95
C PRO A 71 10.64 -24.44 -4.71
N LYS A 72 10.53 -25.73 -4.35
CA LYS A 72 11.22 -26.76 -5.11
C LYS A 72 10.56 -26.87 -6.50
N PRO A 73 11.31 -27.22 -7.56
CA PRO A 73 10.71 -27.39 -8.88
C PRO A 73 9.54 -28.38 -8.90
N GLU A 74 9.59 -29.43 -8.07
CA GLU A 74 8.54 -30.44 -7.98
C GLU A 74 7.23 -29.90 -7.37
N ASP A 75 7.28 -28.81 -6.60
CA ASP A 75 6.10 -28.18 -6.02
C ASP A 75 5.15 -27.64 -7.11
N ALA A 76 5.65 -27.40 -8.33
CA ALA A 76 4.83 -26.99 -9.47
C ALA A 76 3.80 -28.04 -9.92
N LEU A 77 3.94 -29.30 -9.49
CA LEU A 77 3.01 -30.40 -9.80
C LEU A 77 1.92 -30.57 -8.73
N LEU A 78 2.04 -29.89 -7.60
CA LEU A 78 1.04 -29.93 -6.54
C LEU A 78 -0.23 -29.19 -6.95
N HIS A 79 -1.38 -29.59 -6.41
CA HIS A 79 -2.69 -28.96 -6.60
C HIS A 79 -3.24 -28.95 -8.04
N VAL A 80 -2.70 -29.79 -8.94
CA VAL A 80 -3.27 -30.01 -10.27
C VAL A 80 -4.63 -30.74 -10.18
N PHE A 81 -4.75 -31.65 -9.22
CA PHE A 81 -6.00 -32.31 -8.84
C PHE A 81 -6.23 -32.16 -7.33
N ALA A 82 -7.49 -32.27 -6.91
CA ALA A 82 -7.92 -32.15 -5.52
C ALA A 82 -7.66 -33.43 -4.72
#